data_AF-A0A3B8JB35-F1
#
_entry.id   AF-A0A3B8JB35-F1
#
_cell.length_a   1.000
_cell.length_b   1.000
_cell.length_c   1.000
_cell.angle_alpha   90.00
_cell.angle_beta   90.00
_cell.angle_gamma   90.00
#
_symmetry.space_group_name_H-M   'P 1'
#
loop_
_entity.id
_entity.type
_entity.pdbx_description
1 polymer ?
#
loop_
_entity_poly.entity_id
_entity_poly.type
_entity_poly.pdbx_seq_one_letter_code
_entity_poly.pdbx_strand_id
1 'polypeptide(L)' 'MFKLYDFLPSGNCYKVRLLLTQLGINFERI' A
#
# COMPACT_ATOMS: atom_id res chain seq x y z
N MET A 1 -0.96 10.44 8.04
CA MET A 1 -1.47 9.25 7.35
C MET A 1 -0.97 9.29 5.92
N PHE A 2 -0.30 8.23 5.44
CA PHE A 2 0.25 8.22 4.08
C PHE A 2 -0.84 8.00 3.04
N LYS A 3 -0.67 8.57 1.85
CA LYS A 3 -1.52 8.30 0.68
C LYS A 3 -0.78 7.33 -0.23
N LEU A 4 -1.40 6.19 -0.50
CA LEU A 4 -0.87 5.14 -1.36
C LEU A 4 -1.68 5.08 -2.65
N TYR A 5 -1.10 5.64 -3.72
CA TYR A 5 -1.65 5.52 -5.05
C TYR A 5 -1.54 4.07 -5.52
N ASP A 6 -2.70 3.45 -5.76
CA ASP A 6 -2.81 2.03 -6.00
C ASP A 6 -3.45 1.75 -7.37
N PHE A 7 -2.84 0.81 -8.10
CA PHE A 7 -3.44 0.20 -9.27
C PHE A 7 -3.57 -1.29 -8.99
N LEU A 8 -4.81 -1.76 -8.77
CA LEU A 8 -5.11 -3.14 -8.33
C LEU A 8 -4.38 -4.24 -9.12
N PRO A 9 -4.26 -4.17 -10.46
CA PRO A 9 -3.53 -5.17 -11.25
C PRO A 9 -2.00 -5.14 -11.07
N SER A 10 -1.44 -4.11 -10.44
CA SER A 10 0.00 -3.98 -10.23
C SER A 10 0.49 -4.86 -9.08
N GLY A 11 1.31 -5.86 -9.41
CA GLY A 11 2.00 -6.68 -8.41
C GLY A 11 2.93 -5.87 -7.50
N ASN A 12 3.43 -4.72 -7.95
CA ASN A 12 4.27 -3.85 -7.13
C ASN A 12 3.43 -3.09 -6.09
N CYS A 13 2.26 -2.59 -6.47
CA CYS A 13 1.37 -1.93 -5.52
C CYS A 13 0.91 -2.92 -4.43
N TYR A 14 0.70 -4.19 -4.76
CA TYR A 14 0.45 -5.25 -3.78
C TYR A 14 1.59 -5.42 -2.76
N LYS A 15 2.84 -5.49 -3.23
CA LYS A 15 4.01 -5.61 -2.35
C LYS A 15 4.15 -4.43 -1.40
N VAL A 16 3.88 -3.21 -1.89
CA VAL A 16 3.93 -2.00 -1.05
C VAL A 16 2.84 -2.02 0.02
N ARG A 17 1.60 -2.41 -0.32
CA ARG A 17 0.53 -2.60 0.69
C ARG A 17 0.93 -3.61 1.75
N LEU A 18 1.43 -4.77 1.32
CA LEU A 18 1.84 -5.84 2.23
C LEU A 18 2.92 -5.38 3.20
N LEU A 19 3.94 -4.67 2.70
CA LEU A 19 5.02 -4.13 3.52
C LEU A 19 4.50 -3.13 4.55
N LEU A 20 3.68 -2.15 4.12
CA LEU A 20 3.14 -1.13 5.03
C LEU A 20 2.25 -1.75 6.12
N THR A 21 1.46 -2.76 5.77
CA THR A 21 0.67 -3.53 6.74
C THR A 21 1.57 -4.28 7.74
N GLN A 22 2.63 -4.95 7.29
CA GLN A 22 3.57 -5.66 8.18
C GLN A 22 4.33 -4.73 9.14
N LEU A 23 4.62 -3.51 8.69
CA LEU A 23 5.27 -2.48 9.50
C LEU A 23 4.31 -1.72 10.43
N GLY A 24 3.00 -2.00 10.39
CA GLY A 24 2.00 -1.27 11.18
C GLY A 24 1.84 0.20 10.77
N ILE A 25 2.22 0.54 9.54
CA ILE A 25 2.13 1.92 9.03
C ILE A 25 0.76 2.13 8.42
N ASN A 26 0.02 3.10 8.96
CA ASN A 26 -1.31 3.46 8.44
C ASN A 26 -1.21 4.22 7.11
N PHE A 27 -1.95 3.77 6.11
CA PHE A 27 -2.08 4.39 4.80
C PHE A 27 -3.52 4.40 4.29
N GLU A 28 -3.84 5.40 3.48
CA GLU A 28 -5.07 5.54 2.71
C GLU A 28 -4.80 5.13 1.26
N ARG A 29 -5.65 4.31 0.66
CA ARG A 29 -5.53 3.92 -0.75
C ARG A 29 -6.24 4.94 -1.63
N ILE A 30 -5.55 5.44 -2.65
CA ILE A 30 -6.06 6.38 -3.67
C ILE A 30 -5.99 5.71 -5.04
#